data_AF-A0A0F8YXL1-F1
#
_entry.id   AF-A0A0F8YXL1-F1
#
_cell.length_a   1.000
_cell.length_b   1.000
_cell.length_c   1.000
_cell.angle_alpha   90.00
_cell.angle_beta   90.00
_cell.angle_gamma   90.00
#
_symmetry.space_group_name_H-M   'P 1'
#
loop_
_entity.id
_entity.type
_entity.pdbx_description
1 polymer ?
#
loop_
_entity_poly.entity_id
_entity_poly.type
_entity_poly.pdbx_seq_one_letter_code
_entity_poly.pdbx_strand_id
1 'polypeptide(L)'
;ALRLLNNDQPRAALPFWRVSVAQQNEDKRRQLSALLLRFERWSDLESLKEQQLLPVASYAAEHLKLQHKVAPQRIEQEFANDEGFLLAFSQLKATPQCQFNVLLMTDHRQGISQLTAFTHRYQQQPQPRAASFCFSKPIYLGNTIDCQQQPDSAAQCDWRPLIADKRWPTGFDFIVMMTATGSGNVQGGIMHLNSASHYGLFLHELMHFNGFEDEYALPTAKQAWLCHQRGLVAPNLFIANGLTPPAGWVLSDSCETGSKAYKPSADWSIMQYQQLPLSAQYQQLWLRKISDPHYQPVRFTDYFQQIAPAMDFTNKTVNKSIAE
;
A
#
# COMPACT_ATOMS: atom_id res chain seq x y z
N ALA A 1 -19.83 31.18 -14.29
CA ALA A 1 -19.27 29.88 -13.93
C ALA A 1 -18.94 29.72 -12.44
N LEU A 2 -18.05 30.55 -11.86
CA LEU A 2 -17.65 30.41 -10.44
C LEU A 2 -18.83 30.36 -9.47
N ARG A 3 -19.86 31.20 -9.69
CA ARG A 3 -21.11 31.16 -8.90
C ARG A 3 -21.81 29.79 -8.93
N LEU A 4 -21.85 29.13 -10.09
CA LEU A 4 -22.48 27.81 -10.23
C LEU A 4 -21.64 26.72 -9.54
N LEU A 5 -20.32 26.79 -9.67
CA LEU A 5 -19.41 25.88 -8.96
C LEU A 5 -19.49 26.05 -7.44
N ASN A 6 -19.58 27.28 -6.94
CA ASN A 6 -19.77 27.54 -5.51
C ASN A 6 -21.13 27.07 -4.98
N ASN A 7 -22.11 26.89 -5.86
CA ASN A 7 -23.43 26.34 -5.53
C ASN A 7 -23.52 24.83 -5.83
N ASP A 8 -22.38 24.12 -5.91
CA ASP A 8 -22.29 22.69 -6.18
C ASP A 8 -22.97 22.25 -7.50
N GLN A 9 -22.95 23.10 -8.52
CA GLN A 9 -23.49 22.82 -9.86
C GLN A 9 -22.39 22.75 -10.94
N PRO A 10 -21.44 21.79 -10.86
CA PRO A 10 -20.28 21.75 -11.75
C PRO A 10 -20.65 21.48 -13.21
N ARG A 11 -21.66 20.65 -13.48
CA ARG A 11 -22.14 20.38 -14.84
C ARG A 11 -22.76 21.62 -15.48
N ALA A 12 -23.57 22.36 -14.72
CA ALA A 12 -24.19 23.59 -15.21
C ALA A 12 -23.15 24.69 -15.46
N ALA A 13 -22.03 24.68 -14.72
CA ALA A 13 -20.95 25.66 -14.89
C ALA A 13 -20.19 25.52 -16.21
N LEU A 14 -20.18 24.32 -16.81
CA LEU A 14 -19.40 23.96 -18.00
C LEU A 14 -19.54 24.92 -19.19
N PRO A 15 -20.75 25.18 -19.74
CA PRO A 15 -20.92 26.07 -20.88
C PRO A 15 -20.43 27.49 -20.58
N PHE A 16 -20.59 27.96 -19.34
CA PHE A 16 -20.22 29.32 -18.96
C PHE A 16 -18.71 29.51 -18.85
N TRP A 17 -17.99 28.58 -18.23
CA TRP A 17 -16.54 28.79 -18.09
C TRP A 17 -15.84 28.62 -19.44
N ARG A 18 -16.28 27.68 -20.29
CA ARG A 18 -15.67 27.44 -21.61
C ARG A 18 -15.62 28.69 -22.48
N VAL A 19 -16.67 29.53 -22.44
CA VAL A 19 -16.71 30.76 -23.23
C VAL A 19 -15.98 31.93 -22.58
N SER A 20 -15.91 31.97 -21.24
CA SER A 20 -15.39 33.14 -20.52
C SER A 20 -13.92 33.02 -20.11
N VAL A 21 -13.39 31.80 -19.97
CA VAL A 21 -12.11 31.53 -19.28
C VAL A 21 -10.90 32.20 -19.94
N ALA A 22 -10.85 32.25 -21.27
CA ALA A 22 -9.77 32.88 -22.02
C ALA A 22 -9.65 34.38 -21.72
N GLN A 23 -10.76 35.05 -21.38
CA GLN A 23 -10.80 36.47 -21.05
C GLN A 23 -10.51 36.76 -19.57
N GLN A 24 -10.44 35.72 -18.73
CA GLN A 24 -10.18 35.89 -17.30
C GLN A 24 -8.68 36.05 -17.02
N ASN A 25 -8.35 36.82 -15.99
CA ASN A 25 -7.00 36.89 -15.45
C ASN A 25 -6.60 35.59 -14.74
N GLU A 26 -5.31 35.49 -14.39
CA GLU A 26 -4.75 34.27 -13.80
C GLU A 26 -5.42 33.87 -12.48
N ASP A 27 -5.70 34.82 -11.59
CA ASP A 27 -6.36 34.55 -10.30
C ASP A 27 -7.73 33.89 -10.47
N LYS A 28 -8.53 34.40 -11.42
CA LYS A 28 -9.85 33.81 -11.72
C LYS A 28 -9.72 32.42 -12.34
N ARG A 29 -8.67 32.17 -13.13
CA ARG A 29 -8.36 30.83 -13.66
C ARG A 29 -7.91 29.87 -12.56
N ARG A 30 -7.12 30.34 -11.58
CA ARG A 30 -6.73 29.57 -10.38
C ARG A 30 -7.96 29.21 -9.53
N GLN A 31 -8.87 30.16 -9.31
CA GLN A 31 -10.14 29.89 -8.60
C GLN A 31 -11.00 28.86 -9.34
N LEU A 32 -11.12 29.00 -10.66
CA LEU A 32 -11.86 28.06 -11.50
C LEU A 32 -11.26 26.65 -11.41
N SER A 33 -9.95 26.52 -11.63
CA SER A 33 -9.29 25.21 -11.63
C SER A 33 -9.34 24.54 -10.25
N ALA A 34 -9.20 25.29 -9.16
CA ALA A 34 -9.38 24.78 -7.80
C ALA A 34 -10.79 24.22 -7.57
N LEU A 35 -11.83 24.92 -8.04
CA LEU A 35 -13.21 24.44 -7.95
C LEU A 35 -13.45 23.21 -8.84
N LEU A 36 -12.89 23.17 -10.06
CA LEU A 36 -12.99 22.01 -10.92
C LEU A 36 -12.30 20.78 -10.30
N LEU A 37 -11.14 20.96 -9.67
CA LEU A 37 -10.46 19.91 -8.91
C LEU A 37 -11.32 19.40 -7.76
N ARG A 38 -11.96 20.30 -6.98
CA ARG A 38 -12.84 19.93 -5.85
C ARG A 38 -13.97 18.99 -6.29
N PHE A 39 -14.49 19.16 -7.50
CA PHE A 39 -15.53 18.29 -8.08
C PHE A 39 -14.97 17.18 -8.98
N GLU A 40 -13.65 16.95 -8.95
CA GLU A 40 -12.96 15.93 -9.74
C GLU A 40 -13.30 15.99 -11.24
N ARG A 41 -13.43 17.23 -11.76
CA ARG A 41 -13.70 17.50 -13.18
C ARG A 41 -12.43 17.38 -14.01
N TRP A 42 -11.82 16.19 -14.02
CA TRP A 42 -10.54 15.92 -14.68
C TRP A 42 -10.54 16.26 -16.17
N SER A 43 -11.63 15.94 -16.89
CA SER A 43 -11.77 16.29 -18.31
C SER A 43 -11.73 17.81 -18.55
N ASP A 44 -12.31 18.58 -17.63
CA ASP A 44 -12.39 20.03 -17.74
C ASP A 44 -11.02 20.66 -17.42
N LEU A 45 -10.30 20.11 -16.45
CA LEU A 45 -8.91 20.48 -16.15
C LEU A 45 -7.97 20.16 -17.32
N GLU A 46 -8.14 19.01 -17.97
CA GLU A 46 -7.35 18.66 -19.17
C GLU A 46 -7.63 19.63 -20.31
N SER A 47 -8.90 19.93 -20.59
CA SER A 47 -9.26 20.94 -21.59
C SER A 47 -8.65 22.31 -21.30
N LEU A 48 -8.56 22.73 -20.03
CA LEU A 48 -7.87 23.97 -19.67
C LEU A 48 -6.37 23.90 -19.94
N LYS A 49 -5.73 22.76 -19.65
CA LYS A 49 -4.31 22.53 -19.90
C LYS A 49 -3.98 22.54 -21.40
N GLU A 50 -4.77 21.84 -22.21
CA GLU A 50 -4.63 21.79 -23.68
C GLU A 50 -4.73 23.18 -24.33
N GLN A 51 -5.61 24.03 -23.80
CA GLN A 51 -5.79 25.41 -24.25
C GLN A 51 -4.75 26.39 -23.66
N GLN A 52 -3.79 25.91 -22.85
CA GLN A 52 -2.82 26.75 -22.14
C GLN A 52 -3.49 27.77 -21.18
N LEU A 53 -4.67 27.42 -20.66
CA LEU A 53 -5.45 28.24 -19.74
C LEU A 53 -5.40 27.75 -18.29
N LEU A 54 -4.86 26.55 -18.04
CA LEU A 54 -4.58 26.06 -16.70
C LEU A 54 -3.28 26.72 -16.18
N PRO A 55 -3.32 27.50 -15.09
CA PRO A 55 -2.11 28.11 -14.55
C PRO A 55 -1.10 27.04 -14.12
N VAL A 56 0.12 27.09 -14.66
CA VAL A 56 1.12 26.00 -14.58
C VAL A 56 1.51 25.67 -13.15
N ALA A 57 1.74 26.69 -12.31
CA ALA A 57 2.07 26.54 -10.89
C ALA A 57 0.82 26.65 -10.01
N SER A 58 -0.31 26.07 -10.43
CA SER A 58 -1.52 25.99 -9.60
C SER A 58 -1.66 24.62 -8.96
N TYR A 59 -2.26 24.61 -7.77
CA TYR A 59 -2.60 23.38 -7.04
C TYR A 59 -3.35 22.35 -7.91
N ALA A 60 -4.30 22.82 -8.74
CA ALA A 60 -5.01 21.95 -9.68
C ALA A 60 -4.11 21.36 -10.79
N ALA A 61 -3.10 22.09 -11.24
CA ALA A 61 -2.14 21.57 -12.22
C ALA A 61 -1.27 20.46 -11.61
N GLU A 62 -0.81 20.59 -10.38
CA GLU A 62 -0.06 19.54 -9.68
C GLU A 62 -0.90 18.28 -9.44
N HIS A 63 -2.16 18.42 -9.03
CA HIS A 63 -3.04 17.25 -8.92
C HIS A 63 -3.33 16.59 -10.28
N LEU A 64 -3.45 17.37 -11.35
CA LEU A 64 -3.61 16.83 -12.70
C LEU A 64 -2.36 16.05 -13.13
N LYS A 65 -1.16 16.50 -12.76
CA LYS A 65 0.08 15.74 -12.95
C LYS A 65 0.04 14.40 -12.23
N LEU A 66 -0.40 14.35 -10.96
CA LEU A 66 -0.57 13.10 -10.21
C LEU A 66 -1.63 12.17 -10.84
N GLN A 67 -2.72 12.74 -11.36
CA GLN A 67 -3.78 11.99 -12.05
C GLN A 67 -3.25 11.29 -13.30
N HIS A 68 -2.32 11.92 -14.02
CA HIS A 68 -1.66 11.37 -15.21
C HIS A 68 -0.43 10.51 -14.90
N LYS A 69 -0.19 10.19 -13.62
CA LYS A 69 0.96 9.40 -13.18
C LYS A 69 2.29 9.97 -13.71
N VAL A 70 2.45 11.29 -13.81
CA VAL A 70 3.72 11.84 -14.35
C VAL A 70 4.88 11.52 -13.42
N ALA A 71 6.09 11.49 -13.97
CA ALA A 71 7.31 11.20 -13.23
C ALA A 71 7.50 12.14 -12.01
N PRO A 72 8.02 11.64 -10.86
CA PRO A 72 8.18 12.44 -9.63
C PRO A 72 8.99 13.72 -9.82
N GLN A 73 9.97 13.73 -10.74
CA GLN A 73 10.81 14.89 -11.03
C GLN A 73 10.06 16.06 -11.67
N ARG A 74 8.81 15.84 -12.12
CA ARG A 74 7.94 16.87 -12.71
C ARG A 74 6.93 17.44 -11.71
N ILE A 75 6.91 16.93 -10.48
CA ILE A 75 6.06 17.41 -9.40
C ILE A 75 6.85 18.40 -8.55
N GLU A 76 6.19 19.49 -8.15
CA GLU A 76 6.82 20.48 -7.27
C GLU A 76 7.01 19.93 -5.85
N GLN A 77 8.21 20.13 -5.29
CA GLN A 77 8.55 19.59 -3.96
C GLN A 77 7.74 20.27 -2.83
N GLU A 78 7.43 21.56 -2.96
CA GLU A 78 6.60 22.30 -2.00
C GLU A 78 5.19 21.72 -1.96
N PHE A 79 4.58 21.49 -3.13
CA PHE A 79 3.28 20.82 -3.25
C PHE A 79 3.29 19.43 -2.61
N ALA A 80 4.33 18.62 -2.87
CA ALA A 80 4.44 17.29 -2.27
C ALA A 80 4.54 17.34 -0.73
N ASN A 81 5.26 18.33 -0.19
CA ASN A 81 5.37 18.53 1.25
C ASN A 81 4.03 18.90 1.89
N ASP A 82 3.29 19.83 1.25
CA ASP A 82 1.98 20.28 1.71
C ASP A 82 0.94 19.16 1.70
N GLU A 83 0.97 18.32 0.65
CA GLU A 83 0.11 17.14 0.51
C GLU A 83 0.60 15.92 1.32
N GLY A 84 1.74 16.03 1.99
CA GLY A 84 2.23 15.02 2.93
C GLY A 84 2.85 13.77 2.31
N PHE A 85 3.37 13.84 1.09
CA PHE A 85 4.06 12.72 0.42
C PHE A 85 5.48 13.08 -0.02
N LEU A 86 6.24 12.09 -0.47
CA LEU A 86 7.64 12.22 -0.86
C LEU A 86 7.83 11.87 -2.35
N LEU A 87 8.81 12.50 -2.98
CA LEU A 87 9.16 12.31 -4.40
C LEU A 87 10.42 11.45 -4.61
N ALA A 88 11.16 11.15 -3.54
CA ALA A 88 12.42 10.43 -3.61
C ALA A 88 12.70 9.60 -2.35
N PHE A 89 13.32 8.42 -2.53
CA PHE A 89 13.73 7.54 -1.43
C PHE A 89 14.75 8.16 -0.47
N SER A 90 15.59 9.08 -0.95
CA SER A 90 16.61 9.75 -0.12
C SER A 90 16.02 10.60 1.01
N GLN A 91 14.73 10.91 0.96
CA GLN A 91 14.01 11.66 2.00
C GLN A 91 13.49 10.76 3.12
N LEU A 92 13.53 9.43 2.93
CA LEU A 92 13.03 8.47 3.91
C LEU A 92 14.02 8.24 5.04
N LYS A 93 13.47 8.04 6.24
CA LYS A 93 14.21 7.61 7.42
C LYS A 93 13.39 6.55 8.14
N ALA A 94 13.99 5.39 8.36
CA ALA A 94 13.43 4.36 9.22
C ALA A 94 13.34 4.87 10.67
N THR A 95 12.37 4.36 11.42
CA THR A 95 12.18 4.64 12.84
C THR A 95 13.00 3.63 13.66
N PRO A 96 14.06 4.03 14.37
CA PRO A 96 14.99 3.09 15.01
C PRO A 96 14.37 2.24 16.13
N GLN A 97 13.35 2.77 16.81
CA GLN A 97 12.62 2.08 17.88
C GLN A 97 11.49 1.19 17.36
N CYS A 98 11.30 1.14 16.04
CA CYS A 98 10.25 0.34 15.45
C CYS A 98 10.69 -1.09 15.23
N GLN A 99 9.81 -2.02 15.51
CA GLN A 99 10.08 -3.43 15.27
C GLN A 99 10.12 -3.74 13.76
N PHE A 100 9.16 -3.23 12.99
CA PHE A 100 9.14 -3.34 11.54
C PHE A 100 8.86 -1.99 10.89
N ASN A 101 9.76 -1.55 10.00
CA ASN A 101 9.57 -0.34 9.22
C ASN A 101 8.97 -0.69 7.85
N VAL A 102 7.91 0.01 7.47
CA VAL A 102 7.14 -0.28 6.26
C VAL A 102 7.20 0.91 5.30
N LEU A 103 7.66 0.65 4.08
CA LEU A 103 7.67 1.61 2.99
C LEU A 103 6.27 1.72 2.40
N LEU A 104 5.72 2.93 2.35
CA LEU A 104 4.47 3.21 1.65
C LEU A 104 4.76 3.79 0.28
N MET A 105 4.18 3.20 -0.76
CA MET A 105 4.46 3.54 -2.15
C MET A 105 3.16 3.58 -2.95
N THR A 106 3.08 4.46 -3.95
CA THR A 106 1.95 4.51 -4.89
C THR A 106 2.36 5.17 -6.20
N ASP A 107 1.68 4.82 -7.29
CA ASP A 107 1.89 5.36 -8.63
C ASP A 107 0.85 6.44 -9.02
N HIS A 108 -0.12 6.77 -8.16
CA HIS A 108 -1.24 7.63 -8.51
C HIS A 108 -1.79 8.44 -7.32
N ARG A 109 -2.58 9.49 -7.63
CA ARG A 109 -3.13 10.45 -6.64
C ARG A 109 -3.91 9.79 -5.50
N GLN A 110 -4.90 8.96 -5.83
CA GLN A 110 -5.81 8.41 -4.83
C GLN A 110 -5.07 7.52 -3.82
N GLY A 111 -4.02 6.83 -4.25
CA GLY A 111 -3.23 6.00 -3.37
C GLY A 111 -2.52 6.79 -2.27
N ILE A 112 -2.12 8.03 -2.54
CA ILE A 112 -1.54 8.93 -1.53
C ILE A 112 -2.56 9.16 -0.41
N SER A 113 -3.79 9.57 -0.76
CA SER A 113 -4.84 9.82 0.22
C SER A 113 -5.20 8.57 1.02
N GLN A 114 -5.26 7.41 0.37
CA GLN A 114 -5.67 6.16 1.02
C GLN A 114 -4.61 5.65 2.00
N LEU A 115 -3.33 5.71 1.61
CA LEU A 115 -2.21 5.36 2.48
C LEU A 115 -2.13 6.28 3.71
N THR A 116 -2.31 7.58 3.52
CA THR A 116 -2.39 8.55 4.63
C THR A 116 -3.57 8.25 5.55
N ALA A 117 -4.74 7.91 5.02
CA ALA A 117 -5.90 7.54 5.83
C ALA A 117 -5.66 6.25 6.64
N PHE A 118 -5.06 5.22 6.03
CA PHE A 118 -4.76 3.97 6.71
C PHE A 118 -3.72 4.13 7.82
N THR A 119 -2.65 4.88 7.56
CA THR A 119 -1.64 5.16 8.58
C THR A 119 -2.20 5.96 9.74
N HIS A 120 -2.98 7.00 9.48
CA HIS A 120 -3.63 7.76 10.53
C HIS A 120 -4.55 6.86 11.37
N ARG A 121 -5.38 6.02 10.74
CA ARG A 121 -6.25 5.08 11.46
C ARG A 121 -5.46 4.07 12.28
N TYR A 122 -4.37 3.54 11.75
CA TYR A 122 -3.49 2.61 12.47
C TYR A 122 -2.83 3.27 13.68
N GLN A 123 -2.40 4.53 13.59
CA GLN A 123 -1.79 5.24 14.70
C GLN A 123 -2.74 5.45 15.88
N GLN A 124 -4.06 5.53 15.63
CA GLN A 124 -5.06 5.60 16.69
C GLN A 124 -5.21 4.29 17.47
N GLN A 125 -4.98 3.15 16.82
CA GLN A 125 -5.05 1.83 17.45
C GLN A 125 -4.01 0.87 16.84
N PRO A 126 -2.72 1.00 17.20
CA PRO A 126 -1.66 0.18 16.63
C PRO A 126 -1.84 -1.30 16.92
N GLN A 127 -1.54 -2.16 15.94
CA GLN A 127 -1.68 -3.62 16.05
C GLN A 127 -0.37 -4.36 15.72
N PRO A 128 -0.03 -5.43 16.45
CA PRO A 128 -0.70 -5.92 17.66
C PRO A 128 -0.37 -5.10 18.91
N ARG A 129 0.62 -4.20 18.84
CA ARG A 129 0.94 -3.20 19.88
C ARG A 129 1.58 -1.96 19.26
N ALA A 130 1.78 -0.93 20.08
CA ALA A 130 2.55 0.24 19.68
C ALA A 130 3.97 -0.15 19.23
N ALA A 131 4.51 0.58 18.24
CA ALA A 131 5.83 0.35 17.64
C ALA A 131 6.05 -1.01 16.97
N SER A 132 5.00 -1.83 16.77
CA SER A 132 5.11 -3.05 15.95
C SER A 132 5.38 -2.74 14.48
N PHE A 133 4.62 -1.82 13.90
CA PHE A 133 4.79 -1.34 12.53
C PHE A 133 4.83 0.17 12.49
N CYS A 134 5.83 0.71 11.78
CA CYS A 134 5.98 2.14 11.56
C CYS A 134 6.04 2.39 10.06
N PHE A 135 5.09 3.17 9.59
CA PHE A 135 4.91 3.43 8.18
C PHE A 135 5.62 4.71 7.79
N SER A 136 6.29 4.72 6.65
CA SER A 136 6.84 5.95 6.07
C SER A 136 5.72 6.90 5.63
N LYS A 137 6.09 8.15 5.32
CA LYS A 137 5.25 8.94 4.41
C LYS A 137 5.11 8.21 3.06
N PRO A 138 3.97 8.32 2.36
CA PRO A 138 3.82 7.77 1.02
C PRO A 138 4.90 8.34 0.07
N ILE A 139 5.54 7.47 -0.70
CA ILE A 139 6.33 7.84 -1.87
C ILE A 139 5.47 7.74 -3.11
N TYR A 140 5.45 8.81 -3.89
CA TYR A 140 4.84 8.83 -5.20
C TYR A 140 5.86 8.43 -6.28
N LEU A 141 5.50 7.45 -7.09
CA LEU A 141 6.34 6.88 -8.15
C LEU A 141 5.90 7.30 -9.56
N GLY A 142 4.64 7.71 -9.73
CA GLY A 142 4.08 7.99 -11.06
C GLY A 142 4.40 6.87 -12.06
N ASN A 143 4.90 7.25 -13.23
CA ASN A 143 5.24 6.36 -14.33
C ASN A 143 6.61 5.65 -14.19
N THR A 144 7.26 5.72 -13.02
CA THR A 144 8.54 5.03 -12.80
C THR A 144 8.36 3.55 -12.44
N ILE A 145 7.12 3.13 -12.21
CA ILE A 145 6.71 1.75 -12.00
C ILE A 145 5.50 1.45 -12.87
N ASP A 146 5.40 0.22 -13.37
CA ASP A 146 4.21 -0.25 -14.06
C ASP A 146 3.46 -1.21 -13.13
N CYS A 147 2.26 -0.80 -12.71
CA CYS A 147 1.36 -1.63 -11.92
C CYS A 147 0.22 -2.09 -12.81
N GLN A 148 0.10 -3.41 -12.97
CA GLN A 148 -0.89 -4.02 -13.84
C GLN A 148 -2.30 -3.57 -13.45
N GLN A 149 -3.05 -3.08 -14.42
CA GLN A 149 -4.41 -2.57 -14.22
C GLN A 149 -5.45 -3.62 -14.58
N GLN A 150 -5.32 -4.83 -14.01
CA GLN A 150 -6.30 -5.90 -14.20
C GLN A 150 -7.22 -5.95 -12.97
N PRO A 151 -8.46 -5.45 -13.06
CA PRO A 151 -9.34 -5.36 -11.88
C PRO A 151 -9.67 -6.72 -11.28
N ASP A 152 -9.75 -7.76 -12.11
CA ASP A 152 -10.15 -9.12 -11.73
C ASP A 152 -8.98 -10.01 -11.29
N SER A 153 -7.75 -9.48 -11.28
CA SER A 153 -6.56 -10.20 -10.81
C SER A 153 -6.01 -9.59 -9.53
N ALA A 154 -5.10 -10.31 -8.87
CA ALA A 154 -4.31 -9.74 -7.79
C ALA A 154 -3.54 -8.51 -8.27
N ALA A 155 -3.48 -7.48 -7.44
CA ALA A 155 -2.69 -6.28 -7.69
C ALA A 155 -1.19 -6.66 -7.73
N GLN A 156 -0.50 -6.20 -8.76
CA GLN A 156 0.92 -6.50 -8.98
C GLN A 156 1.60 -5.37 -9.73
N CYS A 157 2.89 -5.17 -9.46
CA CYS A 157 3.73 -4.23 -10.20
C CYS A 157 5.01 -4.90 -10.71
N ASP A 158 5.54 -4.39 -11.81
CA ASP A 158 6.86 -4.76 -12.30
C ASP A 158 7.94 -4.03 -11.51
N TRP A 159 8.58 -4.74 -10.59
CA TRP A 159 9.63 -4.21 -9.73
C TRP A 159 10.99 -4.13 -10.42
N ARG A 160 11.23 -4.86 -11.51
CA ARG A 160 12.56 -5.00 -12.13
C ARG A 160 13.20 -3.65 -12.51
N PRO A 161 12.47 -2.69 -13.12
CA PRO A 161 13.06 -1.39 -13.45
C PRO A 161 13.49 -0.60 -12.22
N LEU A 162 12.70 -0.64 -11.13
CA LEU A 162 13.03 0.05 -9.89
C LEU A 162 14.22 -0.59 -9.17
N ILE A 163 14.32 -1.92 -9.18
CA ILE A 163 15.40 -2.62 -8.50
C ILE A 163 16.76 -2.28 -9.13
N ALA A 164 16.83 -2.18 -10.46
CA ALA A 164 18.09 -1.92 -11.18
C ALA A 164 18.59 -0.47 -11.07
N ASP A 165 17.69 0.50 -10.92
CA ASP A 165 18.00 1.94 -11.07
C ASP A 165 17.99 2.71 -9.74
N LYS A 166 17.66 2.07 -8.61
CA LYS A 166 17.43 2.77 -7.35
C LYS A 166 18.28 2.24 -6.19
N ARG A 167 18.82 3.21 -5.46
CA ARG A 167 19.33 3.02 -4.10
C ARG A 167 18.14 2.94 -3.15
N TRP A 168 17.90 1.75 -2.62
CA TRP A 168 16.81 1.50 -1.68
C TRP A 168 17.12 2.05 -0.30
N PRO A 169 16.12 2.61 0.41
CA PRO A 169 16.32 3.12 1.77
C PRO A 169 16.65 1.97 2.72
N THR A 170 17.62 2.19 3.60
CA THR A 170 18.03 1.19 4.59
C THR A 170 17.09 1.19 5.80
N GLY A 171 17.01 0.05 6.50
CA GLY A 171 16.23 -0.08 7.72
C GLY A 171 14.72 -0.25 7.53
N PHE A 172 14.27 -0.61 6.32
CA PHE A 172 12.88 -0.99 6.03
C PHE A 172 12.78 -2.49 5.78
N ASP A 173 11.68 -3.10 6.24
CA ASP A 173 11.44 -4.54 6.22
C ASP A 173 10.41 -4.96 5.16
N PHE A 174 9.38 -4.13 4.98
CA PHE A 174 8.24 -4.42 4.11
C PHE A 174 7.86 -3.25 3.21
N ILE A 175 7.11 -3.53 2.15
CA ILE A 175 6.51 -2.52 1.26
C ILE A 175 4.98 -2.68 1.28
N VAL A 176 4.26 -1.56 1.35
CA VAL A 176 2.86 -1.46 0.98
C VAL A 176 2.78 -0.61 -0.29
N MET A 177 2.38 -1.23 -1.40
CA MET A 177 2.20 -0.60 -2.69
C MET A 177 0.71 -0.41 -2.99
N MET A 178 0.25 0.84 -2.98
CA MET A 178 -1.11 1.20 -3.33
C MET A 178 -1.22 1.41 -4.85
N THR A 179 -1.90 0.48 -5.49
CA THR A 179 -2.24 0.45 -6.91
C THR A 179 -3.63 1.04 -7.15
N ALA A 180 -3.98 1.33 -8.40
CA ALA A 180 -5.32 1.85 -8.71
C ALA A 180 -6.39 0.74 -8.77
N THR A 181 -6.03 -0.49 -9.14
CA THR A 181 -6.96 -1.63 -9.33
C THR A 181 -6.32 -2.97 -8.93
N GLY A 182 -7.12 -4.03 -8.89
CA GLY A 182 -6.69 -5.40 -8.58
C GLY A 182 -6.95 -5.76 -7.12
N SER A 183 -7.06 -7.06 -6.80
CA SER A 183 -7.34 -7.52 -5.44
C SER A 183 -6.10 -7.42 -4.53
N GLY A 184 -6.32 -7.27 -3.22
CA GLY A 184 -5.23 -7.27 -2.24
C GLY A 184 -4.43 -8.57 -2.26
N ASN A 185 -3.12 -8.47 -2.04
CA ASN A 185 -2.25 -9.63 -1.85
C ASN A 185 -0.97 -9.27 -1.08
N VAL A 186 -0.31 -10.29 -0.55
CA VAL A 186 1.05 -10.21 -0.01
C VAL A 186 1.95 -11.25 -0.65
N GLN A 187 3.10 -10.81 -1.16
CA GLN A 187 4.14 -11.69 -1.69
C GLN A 187 5.51 -11.10 -1.39
N GLY A 188 6.40 -11.94 -0.85
CA GLY A 188 7.82 -11.57 -0.67
C GLY A 188 8.05 -10.32 0.16
N GLY A 189 7.26 -10.09 1.22
CA GLY A 189 7.36 -8.87 2.04
C GLY A 189 6.78 -7.61 1.40
N ILE A 190 6.01 -7.76 0.31
CA ILE A 190 5.32 -6.68 -0.40
C ILE A 190 3.82 -6.94 -0.35
N MET A 191 3.08 -6.00 0.21
CA MET A 191 1.64 -5.93 0.16
C MET A 191 1.23 -5.05 -1.02
N HIS A 192 0.39 -5.54 -1.93
CA HIS A 192 -0.33 -4.67 -2.86
C HIS A 192 -1.77 -4.52 -2.42
N LEU A 193 -2.27 -3.29 -2.48
CA LEU A 193 -3.67 -2.95 -2.25
C LEU A 193 -4.13 -2.03 -3.38
N ASN A 194 -5.43 -2.03 -3.67
CA ASN A 194 -6.00 -1.00 -4.53
C ASN A 194 -6.55 0.18 -3.71
N SER A 195 -6.66 1.35 -4.30
CA SER A 195 -7.16 2.56 -3.63
C SER A 195 -8.63 2.53 -3.17
N ALA A 196 -9.42 1.56 -3.60
CA ALA A 196 -10.77 1.30 -3.10
C ALA A 196 -10.81 0.31 -1.91
N SER A 197 -9.66 -0.28 -1.54
CA SER A 197 -9.56 -1.20 -0.41
C SER A 197 -10.02 -0.54 0.88
N HIS A 198 -10.71 -1.30 1.74
CA HIS A 198 -11.05 -0.83 3.08
C HIS A 198 -9.96 -1.18 4.10
N TYR A 199 -9.96 -0.50 5.24
CA TYR A 199 -8.93 -0.66 6.28
C TYR A 199 -8.82 -2.10 6.84
N GLY A 200 -9.95 -2.81 6.94
CA GLY A 200 -9.94 -4.21 7.39
C GLY A 200 -9.09 -5.14 6.49
N LEU A 201 -9.14 -4.94 5.16
CA LEU A 201 -8.27 -5.65 4.22
C LEU A 201 -6.80 -5.25 4.44
N PHE A 202 -6.50 -3.97 4.62
CA PHE A 202 -5.14 -3.55 4.97
C PHE A 202 -4.60 -4.24 6.24
N LEU A 203 -5.41 -4.34 7.29
CA LEU A 203 -5.01 -5.01 8.52
C LEU A 203 -4.84 -6.53 8.33
N HIS A 204 -5.73 -7.16 7.57
CA HIS A 204 -5.63 -8.57 7.16
C HIS A 204 -4.31 -8.84 6.43
N GLU A 205 -4.02 -8.07 5.38
CA GLU A 205 -2.78 -8.22 4.63
C GLU A 205 -1.55 -7.92 5.50
N LEU A 206 -1.64 -6.99 6.45
CA LEU A 206 -0.53 -6.68 7.36
C LEU A 206 -0.15 -7.89 8.22
N MET A 207 -1.11 -8.75 8.56
CA MET A 207 -0.86 -9.98 9.30
C MET A 207 -0.08 -11.01 8.48
N HIS A 208 -0.24 -11.04 7.15
CA HIS A 208 0.54 -11.93 6.29
C HIS A 208 2.05 -11.62 6.31
N PHE A 209 2.47 -10.37 6.54
CA PHE A 209 3.88 -10.06 6.80
C PHE A 209 4.46 -10.84 7.98
N ASN A 210 3.60 -11.24 8.93
CA ASN A 210 3.99 -12.04 10.08
C ASN A 210 3.64 -13.53 9.97
N GLY A 211 3.35 -13.99 8.75
CA GLY A 211 3.15 -15.39 8.41
C GLY A 211 1.79 -15.95 8.83
N PHE A 212 0.80 -15.09 9.12
CA PHE A 212 -0.59 -15.53 9.20
C PHE A 212 -1.07 -16.03 7.85
N GLU A 213 -2.04 -16.94 7.86
CA GLU A 213 -2.58 -17.57 6.67
C GLU A 213 -4.10 -17.38 6.59
N ASP A 214 -4.63 -17.40 5.37
CA ASP A 214 -6.07 -17.28 5.16
C ASP A 214 -6.83 -18.49 5.70
N GLU A 215 -8.00 -18.23 6.26
CA GLU A 215 -8.90 -19.23 6.85
C GLU A 215 -10.09 -19.60 5.95
N TYR A 216 -10.24 -18.92 4.83
CA TYR A 216 -11.15 -19.30 3.75
C TYR A 216 -10.44 -20.24 2.75
N ALA A 217 -11.21 -20.87 1.86
CA ALA A 217 -10.70 -21.79 0.85
C ALA A 217 -9.56 -21.17 0.02
N LEU A 218 -8.36 -21.74 0.16
CA LEU A 218 -7.18 -21.24 -0.52
C LEU A 218 -7.21 -21.59 -2.02
N PRO A 219 -6.48 -20.85 -2.88
CA PRO A 219 -6.30 -21.25 -4.26
C PRO A 219 -5.70 -22.66 -4.38
N THR A 220 -6.17 -23.45 -5.36
CA THR A 220 -5.78 -24.85 -5.56
C THR A 220 -4.26 -25.05 -5.58
N ALA A 221 -3.52 -24.15 -6.23
CA ALA A 221 -2.06 -24.21 -6.28
C ALA A 221 -1.40 -24.09 -4.89
N LYS A 222 -1.95 -23.25 -4.00
CA LYS A 222 -1.45 -23.09 -2.64
C LYS A 222 -1.83 -24.29 -1.76
N GLN A 223 -3.05 -24.80 -1.91
CA GLN A 223 -3.50 -26.02 -1.21
C GLN A 223 -2.59 -27.23 -1.52
N ALA A 224 -2.19 -27.40 -2.79
CA ALA A 224 -1.36 -28.52 -3.25
C ALA A 224 -0.02 -28.65 -2.51
N TRP A 225 0.49 -27.57 -1.91
CA TRP A 225 1.68 -27.61 -1.07
C TRP A 225 1.35 -27.45 0.43
N LEU A 226 0.55 -26.46 0.81
CA LEU A 226 0.27 -26.15 2.21
C LEU A 226 -0.47 -27.29 2.92
N CYS A 227 -1.49 -27.86 2.28
CA CYS A 227 -2.35 -28.88 2.88
C CYS A 227 -1.70 -30.28 2.96
N HIS A 228 -0.46 -30.41 2.48
CA HIS A 228 0.37 -31.60 2.66
C HIS A 228 1.43 -31.43 3.75
N GLN A 229 1.58 -30.22 4.31
CA GLN A 229 2.43 -30.00 5.46
C GLN A 229 1.88 -30.66 6.73
N ARG A 230 2.59 -30.47 7.83
CA ARG A 230 2.30 -31.12 9.10
C ARG A 230 2.57 -30.18 10.27
N GLY A 231 1.62 -30.09 11.20
CA GLY A 231 1.77 -29.32 12.42
C GLY A 231 1.37 -27.86 12.27
N LEU A 232 1.95 -26.99 13.11
CA LEU A 232 1.68 -25.55 13.09
C LEU A 232 2.44 -24.89 11.93
N VAL A 233 1.71 -24.56 10.86
CA VAL A 233 2.30 -23.99 9.62
C VAL A 233 2.23 -22.46 9.59
N ALA A 234 1.29 -21.89 10.33
CA ALA A 234 1.11 -20.45 10.53
C ALA A 234 0.69 -20.18 11.98
N PRO A 235 0.82 -18.94 12.50
CA PRO A 235 0.34 -18.59 13.84
C PRO A 235 -1.13 -18.96 14.10
N ASN A 236 -1.96 -18.92 13.05
CA ASN A 236 -3.38 -19.21 13.09
C ASN A 236 -3.79 -20.48 12.32
N LEU A 237 -2.85 -21.27 11.80
CA LEU A 237 -3.19 -22.44 10.98
C LEU A 237 -2.35 -23.68 11.32
N PHE A 238 -3.03 -24.79 11.56
CA PHE A 238 -2.44 -26.09 11.89
C PHE A 238 -2.94 -27.16 10.92
N ILE A 239 -2.03 -27.97 10.38
CA ILE A 239 -2.35 -29.08 9.46
C ILE A 239 -2.23 -30.41 10.21
N ALA A 240 -3.35 -31.13 10.36
CA ALA A 240 -3.46 -32.32 11.20
C ALA A 240 -2.87 -33.61 10.61
N ASN A 241 -2.04 -33.52 9.57
CA ASN A 241 -1.42 -34.65 8.86
C ASN A 241 -0.74 -35.66 9.83
N GLY A 242 -1.51 -36.66 10.29
CA GLY A 242 -1.10 -37.60 11.34
C GLY A 242 -0.81 -36.98 12.71
N LEU A 243 -1.35 -35.81 13.03
CA LEU A 243 -1.20 -35.13 14.33
C LEU A 243 -2.54 -34.68 14.88
N THR A 244 -2.68 -34.72 16.21
CA THR A 244 -3.82 -34.14 16.90
C THR A 244 -3.69 -32.60 16.90
N PRO A 245 -4.73 -31.86 16.48
CA PRO A 245 -4.71 -30.40 16.57
C PRO A 245 -4.62 -29.93 18.02
N PRO A 246 -4.08 -28.72 18.28
CA PRO A 246 -4.03 -28.18 19.64
C PRO A 246 -5.43 -28.10 20.25
N ALA A 247 -5.50 -28.26 21.58
CA ALA A 247 -6.78 -28.22 22.29
C ALA A 247 -7.53 -26.90 22.02
N GLY A 248 -8.82 -27.00 21.70
CA GLY A 248 -9.69 -25.87 21.40
C GLY A 248 -9.62 -25.35 19.95
N TRP A 249 -8.72 -25.89 19.12
CA TRP A 249 -8.70 -25.55 17.70
C TRP A 249 -9.81 -26.29 16.95
N VAL A 250 -10.39 -25.63 15.96
CA VAL A 250 -11.53 -26.12 15.17
C VAL A 250 -11.18 -26.17 13.69
N LEU A 251 -11.99 -26.83 12.86
CA LEU A 251 -11.76 -26.91 11.43
C LEU A 251 -11.71 -25.51 10.78
N SER A 252 -10.73 -25.34 9.89
CA SER A 252 -10.59 -24.19 8.99
C SER A 252 -10.99 -24.59 7.57
N ASP A 253 -11.50 -23.65 6.79
CA ASP A 253 -11.87 -23.88 5.39
C ASP A 253 -10.66 -23.81 4.45
N SER A 254 -9.47 -23.45 4.95
CA SER A 254 -8.24 -23.28 4.16
C SER A 254 -7.86 -24.49 3.28
N CYS A 255 -8.13 -25.71 3.76
CA CYS A 255 -7.75 -26.95 3.09
C CYS A 255 -8.98 -27.80 2.79
N GLU A 256 -9.52 -27.62 1.58
CA GLU A 256 -10.60 -28.43 1.03
C GLU A 256 -10.07 -29.78 0.52
N THR A 257 -8.83 -29.77 0.02
CA THR A 257 -8.09 -30.94 -0.45
C THR A 257 -6.89 -31.24 0.47
N GLY A 258 -6.43 -32.50 0.49
CA GLY A 258 -5.30 -32.91 1.33
C GLY A 258 -5.67 -33.08 2.82
N SER A 259 -4.72 -32.77 3.71
CA SER A 259 -4.92 -32.87 5.15
C SER A 259 -5.76 -31.72 5.69
N LYS A 260 -6.61 -31.99 6.68
CA LYS A 260 -7.49 -30.98 7.27
C LYS A 260 -6.69 -29.91 8.01
N ALA A 261 -7.08 -28.66 7.78
CA ALA A 261 -6.56 -27.50 8.47
C ALA A 261 -7.45 -27.14 9.67
N TYR A 262 -6.82 -26.59 10.70
CA TYR A 262 -7.47 -26.14 11.92
C TYR A 262 -7.04 -24.72 12.25
N LYS A 263 -7.96 -23.94 12.82
CA LYS A 263 -7.79 -22.56 13.28
C LYS A 263 -8.07 -22.43 14.78
N PRO A 264 -7.54 -21.40 15.45
CA PRO A 264 -7.60 -21.27 16.91
C PRO A 264 -8.97 -20.84 17.48
N SER A 265 -9.94 -20.45 16.64
CA SER A 265 -11.26 -19.97 17.09
C SER A 265 -12.41 -20.58 16.28
N ALA A 266 -13.51 -20.88 16.97
CA ALA A 266 -14.80 -21.20 16.36
C ALA A 266 -15.47 -20.00 15.70
N ASP A 267 -15.21 -18.79 16.21
CA ASP A 267 -15.74 -17.57 15.63
C ASP A 267 -15.05 -17.27 14.29
N TRP A 268 -15.73 -16.48 13.46
CA TRP A 268 -15.13 -15.89 12.28
C TRP A 268 -14.03 -14.92 12.68
N SER A 269 -12.88 -15.03 12.02
CA SER A 269 -11.71 -14.18 12.25
C SER A 269 -11.51 -13.20 11.10
N ILE A 270 -10.66 -12.19 11.31
CA ILE A 270 -10.21 -11.30 10.23
C ILE A 270 -9.47 -12.05 9.10
N MET A 271 -8.89 -13.23 9.40
CA MET A 271 -8.23 -14.09 8.40
C MET A 271 -9.23 -14.92 7.58
N GLN A 272 -10.50 -14.97 7.99
CA GLN A 272 -11.59 -15.58 7.23
C GLN A 272 -12.46 -14.52 6.52
N TYR A 273 -12.76 -13.42 7.21
CA TYR A 273 -13.56 -12.31 6.69
C TYR A 273 -12.92 -10.97 7.03
N GLN A 274 -12.39 -10.30 6.02
CA GLN A 274 -11.61 -9.05 6.12
C GLN A 274 -12.38 -7.86 6.69
N GLN A 275 -13.72 -7.94 6.78
CA GLN A 275 -14.58 -6.90 7.37
C GLN A 275 -14.66 -6.99 8.90
N LEU A 276 -14.26 -8.12 9.49
CA LEU A 276 -14.29 -8.32 10.92
C LEU A 276 -13.13 -7.60 11.62
N PRO A 277 -13.33 -7.09 12.84
CA PRO A 277 -12.24 -6.53 13.63
C PRO A 277 -11.26 -7.63 14.05
N LEU A 278 -10.02 -7.24 14.28
CA LEU A 278 -9.02 -8.12 14.91
C LEU A 278 -9.48 -8.47 16.33
N SER A 279 -9.67 -9.77 16.60
CA SER A 279 -10.03 -10.25 17.93
C SER A 279 -8.84 -10.24 18.89
N ALA A 280 -9.10 -10.18 20.19
CA ALA A 280 -8.05 -10.24 21.22
C ALA A 280 -7.19 -11.51 21.10
N GLN A 281 -7.81 -12.65 20.74
CA GLN A 281 -7.08 -13.91 20.55
C GLN A 281 -6.07 -13.80 19.40
N TYR A 282 -6.47 -13.25 18.25
CA TYR A 282 -5.56 -13.10 17.10
C TYR A 282 -4.51 -12.04 17.35
N GLN A 283 -4.84 -10.96 18.06
CA GLN A 283 -3.86 -9.98 18.51
C GLN A 283 -2.78 -10.63 19.40
N GLN A 284 -3.15 -11.55 20.29
CA GLN A 284 -2.19 -12.27 21.13
C GLN A 284 -1.33 -13.28 20.35
N LEU A 285 -1.92 -13.99 19.38
CA LEU A 285 -1.15 -14.84 18.46
C LEU A 285 -0.12 -14.01 17.69
N TRP A 286 -0.53 -12.82 17.25
CA TRP A 286 0.32 -11.93 16.48
C TRP A 286 1.46 -11.39 17.34
N LEU A 287 1.13 -10.91 18.54
CA LEU A 287 2.13 -10.44 19.50
C LEU A 287 3.15 -11.53 19.86
N ARG A 288 2.69 -12.77 20.10
CA ARG A 288 3.56 -13.91 20.38
C ARG A 288 4.50 -14.19 19.20
N LYS A 289 3.96 -14.18 17.97
CA LYS A 289 4.75 -14.44 16.76
C LYS A 289 5.86 -13.41 16.57
N ILE A 290 5.55 -12.13 16.71
CA ILE A 290 6.56 -11.08 16.51
C ILE A 290 7.52 -10.95 17.70
N SER A 291 7.15 -11.44 18.87
CA SER A 291 8.02 -11.40 20.06
C SER A 291 8.94 -12.63 20.16
N ASP A 292 8.79 -13.61 19.26
CA ASP A 292 9.69 -14.76 19.16
C ASP A 292 11.07 -14.31 18.63
N PRO A 293 12.16 -14.47 19.40
CA PRO A 293 13.50 -14.04 18.98
C PRO A 293 14.04 -14.82 17.78
N HIS A 294 13.48 -15.99 17.48
CA HIS A 294 13.85 -16.80 16.32
C HIS A 294 13.03 -16.46 15.08
N TYR A 295 12.00 -15.63 15.21
CA TYR A 295 11.17 -15.27 14.08
C TYR A 295 11.89 -14.31 13.12
N GLN A 296 12.06 -14.75 11.88
CA GLN A 296 12.57 -13.95 10.77
C GLN A 296 11.48 -13.85 9.69
N PRO A 297 10.84 -12.68 9.50
CA PRO A 297 9.91 -12.50 8.39
C PRO A 297 10.64 -12.48 7.05
N VAL A 298 9.95 -12.87 5.98
CA VAL A 298 10.43 -12.64 4.61
C VAL A 298 10.35 -11.14 4.31
N ARG A 299 11.49 -10.53 4.02
CA ARG A 299 11.59 -9.09 3.73
C ARG A 299 11.56 -8.84 2.23
N PHE A 300 11.15 -7.63 1.83
CA PHE A 300 11.14 -7.27 0.40
C PHE A 300 12.53 -7.35 -0.23
N THR A 301 13.58 -7.12 0.55
CA THR A 301 14.97 -7.25 0.10
C THR A 301 15.32 -8.68 -0.30
N ASP A 302 14.82 -9.67 0.42
CA ASP A 302 15.07 -11.09 0.14
C ASP A 302 14.41 -11.49 -1.18
N TYR A 303 13.20 -10.99 -1.41
CA TYR A 303 12.48 -11.18 -2.66
C TYR A 303 13.18 -10.49 -3.83
N PHE A 304 13.60 -9.24 -3.67
CA PHE A 304 14.30 -8.50 -4.72
C PHE A 304 15.63 -9.15 -5.10
N GLN A 305 16.38 -9.71 -4.15
CA GLN A 305 17.60 -10.47 -4.45
C GLN A 305 17.34 -11.70 -5.33
N GLN A 306 16.18 -12.34 -5.20
CA GLN A 306 15.80 -13.51 -6.01
C GLN A 306 15.44 -13.12 -7.46
N ILE A 307 14.84 -11.94 -7.66
CA ILE A 307 14.39 -11.50 -8.99
C ILE A 307 15.38 -10.59 -9.73
N ALA A 308 16.36 -9.99 -9.02
CA ALA A 308 17.41 -9.17 -9.60
C ALA A 308 18.66 -9.09 -8.69
N PRO A 309 19.75 -9.83 -9.00
CA PRO A 309 20.90 -9.97 -8.10
C PRO A 309 21.81 -8.73 -7.94
N ALA A 310 21.48 -7.58 -8.52
CA ALA A 310 22.37 -6.40 -8.62
C ALA A 310 21.90 -5.18 -7.79
N MET A 311 21.40 -5.36 -6.57
CA MET A 311 21.02 -4.22 -5.70
C MET A 311 22.21 -3.59 -4.98
N ASP A 312 22.34 -2.26 -5.08
CA ASP A 312 23.26 -1.42 -4.30
C ASP A 312 22.49 -0.71 -3.16
N PHE A 313 22.80 -1.06 -1.91
CA PHE A 313 22.25 -0.40 -0.71
C PHE A 313 23.15 0.78 -0.32
N THR A 314 22.59 1.96 -0.04
CA THR A 314 23.41 3.09 0.39
C THR A 314 23.92 2.94 1.82
N ASN A 315 25.24 2.72 1.97
CA ASN A 315 26.01 3.12 3.14
C ASN A 315 27.47 3.49 2.75
N LYS A 316 27.78 4.80 2.79
CA LYS A 316 29.10 5.35 3.19
C LYS A 316 28.86 5.81 4.63
N THR A 317 29.52 5.38 5.71
CA THR A 317 30.90 4.99 6.04
C THR A 317 30.81 4.31 7.43
N VAL A 318 31.67 3.38 7.85
CA VAL A 318 32.99 3.62 8.47
C VAL A 318 33.71 2.27 8.61
N ASN A 319 35.02 2.27 8.31
CA ASN A 319 36.00 1.23 8.59
C ASN A 319 35.84 0.58 9.98
N LYS A 320 35.88 -0.74 10.02
CA LYS A 320 36.78 -1.45 10.93
C LYS A 320 37.20 -2.79 10.31
N SER A 321 38.47 -2.83 9.93
CA SER A 321 39.27 -4.03 9.86
C SER A 321 39.16 -4.85 11.14
N ILE A 322 39.22 -6.17 11.02
CA ILE A 322 39.80 -7.22 11.90
C ILE A 322 39.34 -8.52 11.19
N ALA A 323 40.16 -9.21 10.40
CA ALA A 323 41.29 -10.08 10.75
C ALA A 323 40.88 -11.23 11.69
N GLU A 324 41.09 -12.45 11.18
CA GLU A 324 40.86 -13.80 11.73
C GLU A 324 39.47 -14.41 11.53
#